data_AF-A0AA41V8B8-F1
#
_entry.id   AF-A0AA41V8B8-F1
#
_cell.length_a   1.000
_cell.length_b   1.000
_cell.length_c   1.000
_cell.angle_alpha   90.00
_cell.angle_beta   90.00
_cell.angle_gamma   90.00
#
_symmetry.space_group_name_H-M   'P 1'
#
loop_
_entity.id
_entity.type
_entity.pdbx_description
1 polymer ?
#
loop_
_entity_poly.entity_id
_entity_poly.type
_entity_poly.pdbx_seq_one_letter_code
_entity_poly.pdbx_strand_id
1 'polypeptide(L)' 'MNECEDNINNPCEEICTNTIGSYRCSCPEGKNGDGRKDGSGCSTTIGMIMRVAL' A
#
# COMPACT_ATOMS: atom_id res chain seq x y z
N MET A 1 3.89 19.23 -5.19
CA MET A 1 4.79 18.07 -5.10
C MET A 1 4.01 16.84 -5.53
N ASN A 2 4.69 15.82 -6.04
CA ASN A 2 4.10 14.53 -6.37
C ASN A 2 4.91 13.47 -5.63
N GLU A 3 4.39 13.00 -4.50
CA GLU A 3 5.05 12.00 -3.65
C GLU A 3 5.20 10.65 -4.36
N CYS A 4 4.41 10.40 -5.41
CA CYS A 4 4.49 9.17 -6.20
C CYS A 4 5.69 9.12 -7.15
N GLU A 5 6.24 10.28 -7.55
CA GLU A 5 7.40 10.37 -8.45
C GLU A 5 8.75 10.37 -7.70
N ASP A 6 8.73 10.40 -6.37
CA ASP A 6 9.94 10.25 -5.56
C ASP A 6 10.34 8.77 -5.47
N ASN A 7 11.31 8.37 -6.30
CA ASN A 7 11.78 6.98 -6.33
C ASN A 7 12.41 6.50 -5.01
N ILE A 8 12.86 7.43 -4.15
CA ILE A 8 13.51 7.10 -2.87
C ILE A 8 12.48 7.12 -1.74
N ASN A 9 11.62 8.14 -1.70
CA ASN A 9 10.70 8.40 -0.59
C ASN A 9 9.23 8.15 -0.94
N ASN A 10 8.90 7.45 -2.04
CA ASN A 10 7.51 7.11 -2.35
C ASN A 10 6.86 6.42 -1.13
N PRO A 11 5.78 6.99 -0.57
CA PRO A 11 5.19 6.53 0.68
C PRO A 11 4.38 5.22 0.53
N CYS A 12 4.04 4.83 -0.69
CA CYS A 12 3.20 3.68 -0.98
C CYS A 12 4.04 2.43 -1.29
N GLU A 13 3.53 1.26 -0.89
CA GLU A 13 4.15 -0.03 -1.19
C GLU A 13 3.96 -0.41 -2.67
N GLU A 14 2.75 -0.24 -3.19
CA GLU A 14 2.38 -0.65 -4.56
C GLU A 14 1.75 0.49 -5.36
N ILE A 15 0.46 0.79 -5.16
CA ILE A 15 -0.23 1.81 -5.97
C ILE A 15 -0.21 3.14 -5.25
N CYS A 16 0.35 4.17 -5.91
CA CYS A 16 0.33 5.56 -5.46
C CYS A 16 -0.49 6.42 -6.43
N THR A 17 -1.46 7.15 -5.91
CA THR A 17 -2.23 8.15 -6.66
C THR A 17 -1.98 9.52 -6.06
N ASN A 18 -1.35 10.40 -6.83
CA ASN A 18 -1.16 11.79 -6.45
C ASN A 18 -2.49 12.54 -6.43
N THR A 19 -2.69 13.42 -5.47
CA THR A 19 -3.89 14.27 -5.36
C THR A 19 -3.48 15.72 -5.11
N ILE A 20 -4.39 16.68 -5.27
CA ILE A 20 -4.07 18.08 -5.01
C ILE A 20 -3.82 18.26 -3.50
N GLY A 21 -2.57 18.49 -3.12
CA GLY A 21 -2.15 18.73 -1.74
C GLY A 21 -1.91 17.47 -0.90
N SER A 22 -1.99 16.27 -1.48
CA SER A 22 -1.75 15.00 -0.76
C SER A 22 -1.55 13.83 -1.74
N TYR A 23 -1.51 12.60 -1.22
CA TYR A 23 -1.47 11.37 -1.99
C TYR A 23 -2.41 10.32 -1.37
N ARG A 24 -2.72 9.28 -2.15
CA ARG A 24 -3.45 8.10 -1.68
C ARG A 24 -2.69 6.84 -2.08
N CYS A 25 -2.47 5.96 -1.13
CA CYS A 25 -1.99 4.62 -1.38
C CYS A 25 -3.17 3.65 -1.47
N SER A 26 -3.03 2.61 -2.29
CA SER A 26 -4.00 1.52 -2.40
C SER A 26 -3.33 0.21 -2.75
N CYS A 27 -4.04 -0.89 -2.51
CA CYS A 27 -3.58 -2.23 -2.85
C CYS A 27 -4.17 -2.72 -4.17
N PRO A 28 -3.43 -3.54 -4.93
CA PRO A 28 -3.97 -4.20 -6.11
C PRO A 28 -5.06 -5.21 -5.72
N GLU A 29 -5.80 -5.68 -6.73
CA GLU A 29 -6.85 -6.69 -6.56
C GLU A 29 -6.32 -7.93 -5.80
N GLY A 30 -7.09 -8.43 -4.84
CA GLY A 30 -6.75 -9.60 -4.02
C GLY A 30 -5.86 -9.31 -2.80
N LYS A 31 -5.39 -8.07 -2.63
CA LYS A 31 -4.68 -7.59 -1.44
C LYS A 31 -5.51 -6.61 -0.64
N ASN A 32 -5.25 -6.55 0.67
CA ASN A 32 -5.92 -5.66 1.61
C ASN A 32 -4.90 -4.88 2.44
N GLY A 33 -5.31 -3.69 2.89
CA GLY A 33 -4.53 -2.79 3.74
C GLY A 33 -4.63 -1.34 3.27
N ASP A 34 -3.89 -0.45 3.94
CA ASP A 34 -3.82 0.98 3.64
C ASP A 34 -2.79 1.34 2.56
N GLY A 35 -2.01 0.36 2.08
CA GLY A 35 -1.05 0.51 0.99
C GLY A 35 0.19 1.36 1.31
N ARG A 36 0.36 1.80 2.56
CA ARG A 36 1.48 2.64 2.99
C ARG A 36 2.64 1.82 3.53
N LYS A 37 3.87 2.24 3.24
CA LYS A 37 5.10 1.61 3.75
C LYS A 37 5.29 1.79 5.27
N ASP A 38 4.79 2.89 5.83
CA ASP A 38 4.81 3.18 7.27
C ASP A 38 3.51 2.75 7.98
N GLY A 39 2.61 2.07 7.26
CA GLY A 39 1.29 1.64 7.73
C GLY A 39 1.11 0.13 7.75
N SER A 40 -0.09 -0.31 7.40
CA SER A 40 -0.42 -1.74 7.26
C SER A 40 0.07 -2.36 5.94
N GLY A 41 0.46 -1.53 4.97
CA GLY A 41 0.94 -1.98 3.66
C GLY A 41 -0.14 -2.72 2.88
N CYS A 42 0.28 -3.63 2.00
CA CYS A 42 -0.56 -4.51 1.22
C CYS A 42 -0.28 -5.98 1.54
N SER A 43 -1.24 -6.63 2.19
CA SER A 43 -1.14 -8.05 2.51
C SER A 43 -2.08 -8.86 1.61
N THR A 44 -1.60 -9.99 1.10
CA THR A 44 -2.47 -10.93 0.39
C THR A 44 -3.43 -11.58 1.37
N THR A 45 -4.69 -11.73 0.95
CA THR A 45 -5.71 -12.42 1.77
C THR A 45 -5.30 -13.87 2.11
N ILE A 46 -4.43 -14.48 1.30
CA ILE A 46 -3.84 -15.80 1.51
C ILE A 46 -2.97 -15.86 2.78
N GLY A 47 -2.37 -14.74 3.21
CA GLY A 47 -1.58 -14.66 4.45
C GLY A 47 -2.40 -14.51 5.74
N MET A 48 -3.67 -14.08 5.63
CA MET A 48 -4.58 -14.01 6.79
C MET A 48 -5.17 -15.39 7.16
N ILE A 49 -5.17 -16.35 6.22
CA ILE A 49 -5.62 -17.73 6.47
C ILE A 49 -4.47 -18.59 7.05
N MET A 50 -3.21 -18.30 6.73
CA MET A 50 -2.05 -19.04 7.27
C MET A 50 -1.55 -18.55 8.65
N ARG A 51 -2.11 -17.46 9.20
CA ARG A 51 -1.91 -17.08 10.61
C ARG A 51 -3.03 -17.56 11.54
N VAL A 52 -4.06 -18.20 11.00
CA VAL A 52 -5.06 -18.96 11.76
C VAL A 52 -5.18 -20.34 11.09
N ALA A 53 -4.31 -21.27 11.50
CA ALA A 53 -4.23 -22.70 11.13
C ALA A 53 -3.18 -23.09 10.06
N LEU A 54 -1.94 -23.34 10.50
CA LEU A 54 -1.45 -24.69 10.84
C LEU A 54 -0.30 -24.61 11.85
#